data_AF-A0A1B8AM49-F1
#
_entry.id   AF-A0A1B8AM49-F1
#
_cell.length_a   1.000
_cell.length_b   1.000
_cell.length_c   1.000
_cell.angle_alpha   90.00
_cell.angle_beta   90.00
_cell.angle_gamma   90.00
#
_symmetry.space_group_name_H-M   'P 1'
#
loop_
_entity.id
_entity.type
_entity.pdbx_description
1 polymer ?
#
loop_
_entity_poly.entity_id
_entity_poly.type
_entity_poly.pdbx_seq_one_letter_code
_entity_poly.pdbx_strand_id
1 'polypeptide(L)'
;MGRELQKKKARSGRQPVRQLNRSKKILNPRGNDAIAKNWNKKETLSQNYRRLGLVARLKAPAGGTEKKLGATTTSAYTNDPFAIATIENAVVSEARVERDADGKIIRIIGSAKPNPLNDPLNDLDEGSDAEDKPAEEWGGIADNADEEETTDVVKQLLEQARQPDLPKKRHQSAREIEWLEKLVAKYGDDTGAMSRDRKLNPMQQTSANIAKRLRKMKKENQE
;
A
#
# COMPACT_ATOMS: atom_id res chain seq x y z
N MET A 1 -26.54 23.80 36.99
CA MET A 1 -28.02 23.71 36.95
C MET A 1 -28.69 25.08 36.70
N GLY A 2 -28.10 25.94 35.86
CA GLY A 2 -28.63 27.29 35.62
C GLY A 2 -29.66 27.38 34.49
N ARG A 3 -29.65 26.43 33.55
CA ARG A 3 -30.45 26.49 32.32
C ARG A 3 -31.93 26.19 32.60
N GLU A 4 -32.81 27.11 32.21
CA GLU A 4 -34.26 27.00 32.45
C GLU A 4 -34.87 25.71 31.86
N LEU A 5 -34.39 25.28 30.70
CA LEU A 5 -34.83 24.02 30.09
C LEU A 5 -34.50 22.79 30.95
N GLN A 6 -33.35 22.77 31.62
CA GLN A 6 -33.00 21.69 32.54
C GLN A 6 -33.88 21.73 33.80
N LYS A 7 -34.22 22.93 34.30
CA LYS A 7 -35.15 23.11 35.43
C LYS A 7 -36.57 22.65 35.07
N LYS A 8 -37.09 23.02 33.89
CA LYS A 8 -38.40 22.56 33.37
C LYS A 8 -38.42 21.03 33.20
N LYS A 9 -37.33 20.45 32.67
CA LYS A 9 -37.20 18.98 32.55
C LYS A 9 -37.25 18.28 33.91
N ALA A 10 -36.55 18.80 34.92
CA ALA A 10 -36.56 18.24 36.28
C ALA A 10 -37.94 18.36 36.96
N ARG A 11 -38.65 19.49 36.77
CA ARG A 11 -40.00 19.72 37.31
C ARG A 11 -41.08 18.85 36.65
N SER A 12 -40.85 18.38 35.42
CA SER A 12 -41.86 17.65 34.65
C SER A 12 -42.22 16.26 35.18
N GLY A 13 -41.54 15.74 36.22
CA GLY A 13 -41.82 14.43 36.83
C GLY A 13 -41.55 13.21 35.92
N ARG A 14 -41.18 13.44 34.67
CA ARG A 14 -40.88 12.40 33.69
C ARG A 14 -39.54 11.74 33.98
N GLN A 15 -39.49 10.41 33.93
CA GLN A 15 -38.24 9.67 34.08
C GLN A 15 -37.27 10.04 32.94
N PRO A 16 -36.05 10.53 33.25
CA PRO A 16 -35.09 10.86 32.21
C PRO A 16 -34.60 9.59 31.54
N VAL A 17 -34.73 9.51 30.21
CA VAL A 17 -34.08 8.46 29.42
C VAL A 17 -32.57 8.59 29.58
N ARG A 18 -31.97 7.67 30.35
CA ARG A 18 -30.54 7.56 30.53
C ARG A 18 -30.05 6.40 29.70
N GLN A 19 -29.36 6.68 28.60
CA GLN A 19 -28.65 5.64 27.86
C GLN A 19 -27.40 5.25 28.65
N LEU A 20 -27.26 3.97 28.96
CA LEU A 20 -26.04 3.46 29.57
C LEU A 20 -24.95 3.44 28.49
N ASN A 21 -23.88 4.20 28.68
CA ASN A 21 -22.72 4.18 27.79
C ASN A 21 -21.88 2.90 28.01
N ARG A 22 -22.49 1.71 27.81
CA ARG A 22 -21.93 0.40 28.24
C ARG A 22 -20.84 -0.15 27.32
N SER A 23 -20.57 0.46 26.17
CA SER A 23 -19.50 0.00 25.27
C SER A 23 -18.35 1.01 25.20
N LYS A 24 -17.56 1.10 26.27
CA LYS A 24 -16.22 1.71 26.20
C LYS A 24 -15.13 0.69 25.86
N LYS A 25 -15.46 -0.60 25.88
CA LYS A 25 -14.55 -1.68 25.48
C LYS A 25 -14.55 -1.83 23.97
N ILE A 26 -13.36 -2.06 23.42
CA ILE A 26 -13.14 -2.23 21.99
C ILE A 26 -13.98 -3.43 21.53
N LEU A 27 -15.00 -3.15 20.73
CA LEU A 27 -15.79 -4.15 20.02
C LEU A 27 -14.88 -4.85 19.01
N ASN A 28 -15.26 -6.06 18.57
CA ASN A 28 -14.59 -6.74 17.46
C ASN A 28 -14.45 -5.76 16.28
N PRO A 29 -13.30 -5.80 15.56
CA PRO A 29 -13.10 -4.96 14.39
C PRO A 29 -14.23 -5.21 13.40
N ARG A 30 -14.82 -4.12 12.88
CA ARG A 30 -15.85 -4.18 11.84
C ARG A 30 -15.15 -3.98 10.49
N GLY A 31 -15.45 -4.83 9.52
CA GLY A 31 -14.83 -4.76 8.19
C GLY A 31 -14.60 -6.15 7.62
N ASN A 32 -13.52 -6.81 8.02
CA ASN A 32 -13.17 -8.14 7.52
C ASN A 32 -13.54 -9.25 8.53
N ASP A 33 -14.31 -10.23 8.06
CA ASP A 33 -14.77 -11.38 8.84
C ASP A 33 -13.63 -12.30 9.30
N ALA A 34 -12.56 -12.46 8.50
CA ALA A 34 -11.40 -13.27 8.86
C ALA A 34 -10.69 -12.71 10.10
N ILE A 35 -10.49 -11.38 10.12
CA ILE A 35 -9.88 -10.68 11.26
C ILE A 35 -10.83 -10.71 12.47
N ALA A 36 -12.13 -10.50 12.26
CA ALA A 36 -13.11 -10.47 13.34
C ALA A 36 -13.25 -11.83 14.06
N LYS A 37 -13.15 -12.94 13.32
CA LYS A 37 -13.16 -14.31 13.89
C LYS A 37 -11.93 -14.59 14.73
N ASN A 38 -10.77 -14.10 14.29
CA ASN A 38 -9.49 -14.29 14.99
C ASN A 38 -9.17 -13.13 15.95
N TRP A 39 -10.16 -12.37 16.44
CA TRP A 39 -9.89 -11.24 17.33
C TRP A 39 -9.95 -11.61 18.82
N ASN A 40 -8.85 -11.44 19.56
CA ASN A 40 -8.83 -11.67 21.01
C ASN A 40 -9.13 -10.37 21.78
N LYS A 41 -10.29 -10.32 22.44
CA LYS A 41 -10.74 -9.16 23.24
C LYS A 41 -9.88 -8.87 24.49
N LYS A 42 -9.04 -9.83 24.91
CA LYS A 42 -8.14 -9.68 26.06
C LYS A 42 -6.81 -9.04 25.70
N GLU A 43 -6.44 -9.11 24.42
CA GLU A 43 -5.20 -8.53 23.89
C GLU A 43 -5.41 -7.07 23.46
N THR A 44 -4.33 -6.28 23.51
CA THR A 44 -4.33 -4.93 22.94
C THR A 44 -4.42 -4.98 21.42
N LEU A 45 -4.72 -3.84 20.78
CA LEU A 45 -4.75 -3.75 19.33
C LEU A 45 -3.41 -4.17 18.70
N SER A 46 -2.29 -3.65 19.24
CA SER A 46 -0.95 -3.97 18.73
C SER A 46 -0.56 -5.43 18.93
N GLN A 47 -0.96 -6.04 20.06
CA GLN A 47 -0.75 -7.47 20.32
C GLN A 47 -1.53 -8.34 19.34
N ASN A 48 -2.82 -8.04 19.11
CA ASN A 48 -3.65 -8.79 18.18
C ASN A 48 -3.10 -8.74 16.76
N TYR A 49 -2.83 -7.55 16.21
CA TYR A 49 -2.28 -7.44 14.86
C TYR A 49 -0.93 -8.16 14.74
N ARG A 50 -0.05 -8.03 15.73
CA ARG A 50 1.21 -8.79 15.78
C ARG A 50 0.99 -10.31 15.78
N ARG A 51 -0.01 -10.81 16.50
CA ARG A 51 -0.37 -12.25 16.52
C ARG A 51 -0.95 -12.70 15.18
N LEU A 52 -1.70 -11.83 14.52
CA LEU A 52 -2.23 -12.08 13.18
C LEU A 52 -1.15 -11.99 12.09
N GLY A 53 0.07 -11.52 12.37
CA GLY A 53 1.09 -11.30 11.35
C GLY A 53 0.87 -10.01 10.54
N LEU A 54 0.13 -9.06 11.12
CA LEU A 54 -0.21 -7.77 10.51
C LEU A 54 0.43 -6.62 11.28
N VAL A 55 0.67 -5.50 10.59
CA VAL A 55 1.23 -4.30 11.18
C VAL A 55 0.12 -3.42 11.77
N ALA A 56 0.25 -3.05 13.06
CA ALA A 56 -0.73 -2.19 13.73
C ALA A 56 -0.58 -0.70 13.37
N ARG A 57 0.63 -0.24 13.07
CA ARG A 57 0.98 1.15 12.73
C ARG A 57 2.11 1.17 11.71
N LEU A 58 1.99 1.99 10.68
CA LEU A 58 3.00 2.11 9.61
C LEU A 58 4.27 2.85 10.06
N LYS A 59 4.13 3.84 10.96
CA LYS A 59 5.27 4.61 11.48
C LYS A 59 5.81 3.97 12.76
N ALA A 60 7.10 4.17 13.02
CA ALA A 60 7.72 3.79 14.27
C ALA A 60 6.91 4.36 15.46
N PRO A 61 6.50 3.53 16.43
CA PRO A 61 5.77 4.01 17.58
C PRO A 61 6.67 4.89 18.44
N ALA A 62 6.14 6.00 18.93
CA ALA A 62 6.83 6.79 19.95
C ALA A 62 6.87 6.02 21.28
N GLY A 63 8.05 5.89 21.88
CA GLY A 63 8.27 5.19 23.14
C GLY A 63 8.60 3.70 22.99
N GLY A 64 8.64 2.99 24.14
CA GLY A 64 8.95 1.57 24.17
C GLY A 64 7.82 0.68 23.65
N THR A 65 8.17 -0.40 22.97
CA THR A 65 7.22 -1.46 22.60
C THR A 65 7.39 -2.68 23.51
N GLU A 66 6.30 -3.40 23.76
CA GLU A 66 6.34 -4.64 24.53
C GLU A 66 7.17 -5.70 23.80
N LYS A 67 8.24 -6.17 24.44
CA LYS A 67 9.09 -7.27 23.98
C LYS A 67 8.47 -8.60 24.38
N LYS A 68 8.45 -9.60 23.47
CA LYS A 68 8.06 -10.98 23.82
C LYS A 68 9.23 -11.63 24.57
N LEU A 69 8.99 -12.08 25.80
CA LEU A 69 10.03 -12.63 26.68
C LEU A 69 10.64 -13.97 26.20
N GLY A 70 10.06 -14.61 25.19
CA GLY A 70 10.57 -15.85 24.58
C GLY A 70 11.04 -15.71 23.13
N ALA A 71 11.08 -14.48 22.58
CA ALA A 71 11.73 -14.26 21.31
C ALA A 71 13.23 -14.16 21.60
N THR A 72 13.97 -15.26 21.40
CA THR A 72 15.43 -15.22 21.28
C THR A 72 15.74 -14.11 20.29
N THR A 73 16.45 -13.08 20.75
CA THR A 73 16.87 -11.97 19.91
C THR A 73 17.86 -12.51 18.88
N THR A 74 17.37 -12.99 17.75
CA THR A 74 18.07 -12.86 16.48
C THR A 74 17.94 -11.40 16.06
N SER A 75 18.57 -10.48 16.80
CA SER A 75 18.99 -9.24 16.16
C SER A 75 20.29 -9.57 15.42
N ALA A 76 20.56 -9.09 14.24
CA ALA A 76 19.92 -8.05 13.45
C ALA A 76 20.15 -8.42 11.98
N TYR A 77 19.35 -7.86 11.09
CA TYR A 77 19.85 -7.59 9.75
C TYR A 77 21.21 -6.91 9.93
N THR A 78 22.28 -7.57 9.51
CA THR A 78 23.66 -7.12 9.72
C THR A 78 23.96 -5.80 9.01
N ASN A 79 23.04 -5.35 8.15
CA ASN A 79 23.17 -4.15 7.32
C ASN A 79 21.83 -3.38 7.30
N ASP A 80 21.40 -2.80 8.43
CA ASP A 80 20.41 -1.74 8.38
C ASP A 80 21.15 -0.41 8.15
N PRO A 81 21.11 0.18 6.93
CA PRO A 81 21.89 1.37 6.59
C PRO A 81 21.49 2.61 7.42
N PHE A 82 20.41 2.54 8.19
CA PHE A 82 19.94 3.62 9.04
C PHE A 82 20.22 3.41 10.54
N ALA A 83 20.85 2.29 10.93
CA ALA A 83 21.24 2.05 12.32
C ALA A 83 22.55 2.76 12.67
N ILE A 84 22.52 3.58 13.72
CA ILE A 84 23.72 4.24 14.26
C ILE A 84 24.60 3.18 14.93
N ALA A 85 25.81 2.95 14.39
CA ALA A 85 26.76 2.01 14.97
C ALA A 85 27.21 2.45 16.37
N THR A 86 27.35 1.49 17.29
CA THR A 86 27.91 1.72 18.62
C THR A 86 29.42 2.00 18.53
N ILE A 87 29.95 2.80 19.46
CA ILE A 87 31.35 3.27 19.49
C ILE A 87 32.36 2.10 19.47
N GLU A 88 31.96 0.93 19.94
CA GLU A 88 32.76 -0.31 19.94
C GLU A 88 33.10 -0.81 18.53
N ASN A 89 32.31 -0.45 17.52
CA ASN A 89 32.55 -0.79 16.11
C ASN A 89 33.31 0.30 15.36
N ALA A 90 33.74 1.38 16.02
CA ALA A 90 34.61 2.38 15.41
C ALA A 90 35.96 1.72 15.12
N VAL A 91 36.25 1.50 13.83
CA VAL A 91 37.48 0.85 13.36
C VAL A 91 38.67 1.74 13.73
N VAL A 92 39.32 1.45 14.86
CA VAL A 92 40.64 2.02 15.19
C VAL A 92 41.68 1.22 14.41
N SER A 93 42.02 1.66 13.20
CA SER A 93 43.07 1.03 12.40
C SER A 93 44.45 1.60 12.76
N GLU A 94 45.42 0.71 12.97
CA GLU A 94 46.83 1.06 13.15
C GLU A 94 47.51 1.25 11.79
N ALA A 95 48.02 2.45 11.51
CA ALA A 95 48.77 2.73 10.29
C ALA A 95 50.28 2.63 10.52
N ARG A 96 51.00 1.89 9.67
CA ARG A 96 52.46 1.84 9.69
C ARG A 96 53.03 3.05 8.96
N VAL A 97 53.97 3.75 9.61
CA VAL A 97 54.51 5.02 9.11
C VAL A 97 56.03 5.02 9.16
N GLU A 98 56.67 5.31 8.03
CA GLU A 98 58.10 5.59 7.94
C GLU A 98 58.38 7.05 8.28
N ARG A 99 59.38 7.25 9.15
CA ARG A 99 59.80 8.55 9.66
C ARG A 99 61.26 8.80 9.31
N ASP A 100 61.58 10.07 9.09
CA ASP A 100 62.96 10.54 8.94
C ASP A 100 63.72 10.54 10.28
N ALA A 101 65.03 10.76 10.24
CA ALA A 101 65.90 10.90 11.40
C ALA A 101 65.43 11.96 12.42
N ASP A 102 64.71 12.99 11.95
CA ASP A 102 64.11 14.05 12.78
C ASP A 102 62.69 13.73 13.26
N GLY A 103 62.21 12.51 13.05
CA GLY A 103 60.87 12.06 13.48
C GLY A 103 59.71 12.57 12.63
N LYS A 104 59.98 13.29 11.53
CA LYS A 104 58.96 13.76 10.59
C LYS A 104 58.45 12.61 9.73
N ILE A 105 57.13 12.52 9.56
CA ILE A 105 56.46 11.48 8.77
C ILE A 105 56.71 11.73 7.28
N ILE A 106 57.35 10.77 6.60
CA ILE A 106 57.61 10.84 5.15
C ILE A 106 56.57 10.02 4.39
N ARG A 107 56.24 8.81 4.85
CA ARG A 107 55.35 7.90 4.12
C ARG A 107 54.52 7.01 5.05
N ILE A 108 53.24 6.86 4.74
CA ILE A 108 52.35 5.87 5.38
C ILE A 108 52.33 4.64 4.47
N ILE A 109 52.76 3.49 4.99
CA ILE A 109 52.81 2.24 4.23
C ILE A 109 51.53 1.46 4.49
N GLY A 110 50.70 1.32 3.45
CA GLY A 110 49.49 0.50 3.45
C GLY A 110 48.16 1.24 3.49
N SER A 111 48.00 2.35 2.75
CA SER A 111 46.69 3.02 2.69
C SER A 111 45.78 2.40 1.63
N ALA A 112 44.69 1.75 2.07
CA ALA A 112 43.42 1.84 1.34
C ALA A 112 42.99 3.32 1.25
N LYS A 113 42.15 3.68 0.28
CA LYS A 113 41.63 5.05 0.11
C LYS A 113 41.08 5.57 1.45
N PRO A 114 41.34 6.83 1.83
CA PRO A 114 40.89 7.35 3.11
C PRO A 114 39.36 7.32 3.17
N ASN A 115 38.80 6.34 3.91
CA ASN A 115 37.36 6.25 4.17
C ASN A 115 37.04 6.52 5.66
N PRO A 116 37.32 7.73 6.17
CA PRO A 116 37.14 8.04 7.60
C PRO A 116 35.66 8.03 8.03
N LEU A 117 34.73 8.14 7.09
CA LEU A 117 33.28 8.13 7.34
C LEU A 117 32.62 6.78 7.04
N ASN A 118 33.39 5.78 6.63
CA ASN A 118 32.91 4.49 6.13
C ASN A 118 31.80 4.65 5.08
N ASP A 119 31.99 5.58 4.15
CA ASP A 119 31.08 5.83 3.04
C ASP A 119 31.14 4.62 2.08
N PRO A 120 30.01 3.92 1.84
CA PRO A 120 29.97 2.77 0.94
C PRO A 120 30.29 3.12 -0.52
N LEU A 121 30.24 4.40 -0.91
CA LEU A 121 30.53 4.84 -2.28
C LEU A 121 32.03 5.10 -2.54
N ASN A 122 32.89 5.14 -1.51
CA ASN A 122 34.30 5.47 -1.65
C ASN A 122 35.10 4.45 -2.51
N ASP A 123 34.60 3.21 -2.60
CA ASP A 123 35.19 2.17 -3.45
C ASP A 123 34.70 2.23 -4.92
N LEU A 124 33.63 2.99 -5.19
CA LEU A 124 33.01 3.13 -6.51
C LEU A 124 33.46 4.36 -7.30
N ASP A 125 34.19 5.30 -6.68
CA ASP A 125 34.69 6.54 -7.30
C ASP A 125 35.91 6.32 -8.24
N GLU A 126 36.16 5.08 -8.66
CA GLU A 126 37.24 4.75 -9.58
C GLU A 126 36.75 4.82 -11.03
N GLY A 127 36.96 5.98 -11.67
CA GLY A 127 37.09 6.09 -13.12
C GLY A 127 35.77 6.16 -13.90
N SER A 128 35.51 7.35 -14.44
CA SER A 128 34.46 7.68 -15.39
C SER A 128 34.62 7.02 -16.78
N ASP A 129 34.86 5.70 -16.86
CA ASP A 129 34.89 4.99 -18.16
C ASP A 129 34.73 3.46 -18.08
N ALA A 130 33.95 2.95 -17.12
CA ALA A 130 33.51 1.55 -17.13
C ALA A 130 31.99 1.48 -17.36
N GLU A 131 31.65 1.08 -18.58
CA GLU A 131 30.33 0.75 -19.12
C GLU A 131 29.32 0.23 -18.07
N ASP A 132 28.13 0.85 -18.07
CA ASP A 132 26.83 0.29 -17.72
C ASP A 132 26.83 -0.87 -16.71
N LYS A 133 27.12 -0.58 -15.44
CA LYS A 133 26.44 -1.33 -14.38
C LYS A 133 25.00 -0.82 -14.37
N PRO A 134 23.98 -1.64 -14.70
CA PRO A 134 22.61 -1.19 -14.61
C PRO A 134 22.42 -0.70 -13.17
N ALA A 135 22.10 0.59 -13.03
CA ALA A 135 21.68 1.15 -11.75
C ALA A 135 20.74 0.13 -11.13
N GLU A 136 21.04 -0.35 -9.92
CA GLU A 136 20.22 -1.30 -9.19
C GLU A 136 18.81 -0.74 -9.15
N GLU A 137 18.01 -1.18 -10.12
CA GLU A 137 16.61 -0.87 -10.23
C GLU A 137 16.03 -1.39 -8.93
N TRP A 138 15.64 -0.45 -8.07
CA TRP A 138 15.10 -0.72 -6.75
C TRP A 138 14.19 -1.94 -6.83
N GLY A 139 14.73 -3.08 -6.40
CA GLY A 139 14.03 -4.35 -6.42
C GLY A 139 12.94 -4.21 -5.39
N GLY A 140 11.75 -3.80 -5.85
CA GLY A 140 10.59 -3.57 -5.01
C GLY A 140 10.48 -4.70 -4.00
N ILE A 141 10.18 -4.36 -2.74
CA ILE A 141 10.11 -5.26 -1.58
C ILE A 141 9.83 -6.68 -2.05
N ALA A 142 10.89 -7.49 -2.10
CA ALA A 142 10.76 -8.85 -2.59
C ALA A 142 9.72 -9.53 -1.70
N ASP A 143 8.60 -9.93 -2.29
CA ASP A 143 7.53 -10.74 -1.68
C ASP A 143 8.03 -12.17 -1.36
N ASN A 144 9.35 -12.36 -1.23
CA ASN A 144 10.01 -13.55 -0.74
C ASN A 144 10.12 -13.50 0.80
N ALA A 145 9.10 -12.99 1.48
CA ALA A 145 8.92 -13.32 2.89
C ALA A 145 8.38 -14.76 2.90
N ASP A 146 9.25 -15.69 3.30
CA ASP A 146 9.04 -17.12 3.32
C ASP A 146 7.57 -17.49 3.61
N GLU A 147 6.91 -18.20 2.69
CA GLU A 147 5.51 -18.65 2.85
C GLU A 147 5.28 -19.46 4.15
N GLU A 148 6.37 -19.96 4.74
CA GLU A 148 6.43 -20.68 6.01
C GLU A 148 6.23 -19.78 7.25
N GLU A 149 6.47 -18.46 7.18
CA GLU A 149 6.29 -17.55 8.31
C GLU A 149 4.93 -16.84 8.34
N THR A 150 4.15 -16.96 7.26
CA THR A 150 2.85 -16.27 7.17
C THR A 150 1.75 -17.02 7.93
N THR A 151 0.99 -16.29 8.75
CA THR A 151 -0.13 -16.86 9.52
C THR A 151 -1.27 -17.28 8.59
N ASP A 152 -2.07 -18.27 9.00
CA ASP A 152 -3.24 -18.73 8.23
C ASP A 152 -4.22 -17.60 7.87
N VAL A 153 -4.34 -16.59 8.76
CA VAL A 153 -5.20 -15.42 8.51
C VAL A 153 -4.62 -14.57 7.38
N VAL A 154 -3.30 -14.36 7.35
CA VAL A 154 -2.66 -13.60 6.26
C VAL A 154 -2.82 -14.35 4.94
N LYS A 155 -2.66 -15.68 4.92
CA LYS A 155 -2.90 -16.51 3.74
C LYS A 155 -4.33 -16.34 3.21
N GLN A 156 -5.33 -16.41 4.10
CA GLN A 156 -6.73 -16.17 3.74
C GLN A 156 -6.98 -14.75 3.20
N LEU A 157 -6.36 -13.73 3.80
CA LEU A 157 -6.50 -12.35 3.35
C LEU A 157 -5.85 -12.11 1.98
N LEU A 158 -4.70 -12.74 1.73
CA LEU A 158 -4.03 -12.71 0.43
C LEU A 158 -4.88 -13.40 -0.64
N GLU A 159 -5.48 -14.55 -0.33
CA GLU A 159 -6.40 -15.23 -1.23
C GLU A 159 -7.61 -14.34 -1.57
N GLN A 160 -8.24 -13.71 -0.57
CA GLN A 160 -9.34 -12.77 -0.78
C GLN A 160 -8.92 -11.56 -1.63
N ALA A 161 -7.73 -11.02 -1.42
CA ALA A 161 -7.22 -9.89 -2.20
C ALA A 161 -6.88 -10.28 -3.65
N ARG A 162 -6.48 -11.54 -3.89
CA ARG A 162 -6.22 -12.08 -5.23
C ARG A 162 -7.49 -12.34 -6.02
N GLN A 163 -8.65 -12.46 -5.37
CA GLN A 163 -9.92 -12.66 -6.07
C GLN A 163 -10.24 -11.43 -6.92
N PRO A 164 -10.32 -11.55 -8.26
CA PRO A 164 -10.65 -10.41 -9.10
C PRO A 164 -12.12 -10.04 -8.90
N ASP A 165 -12.39 -8.77 -8.61
CA ASP A 165 -13.74 -8.24 -8.71
C ASP A 165 -14.21 -8.37 -10.17
N LEU A 166 -15.26 -9.15 -10.40
CA LEU A 166 -15.82 -9.31 -11.74
C LEU A 166 -16.40 -7.95 -12.19
N PRO A 167 -15.80 -7.26 -13.19
CA PRO A 167 -16.28 -5.97 -13.60
C PRO A 167 -17.68 -6.13 -14.20
N LYS A 168 -18.64 -5.35 -13.71
CA LYS A 168 -19.99 -5.36 -14.26
C LYS A 168 -19.94 -4.90 -15.72
N LYS A 169 -20.32 -5.79 -16.65
CA LYS A 169 -20.44 -5.46 -18.07
C LYS A 169 -21.45 -4.30 -18.23
N ARG A 170 -21.07 -3.27 -18.98
CA ARG A 170 -21.94 -2.12 -19.28
C ARG A 170 -22.77 -2.41 -20.52
N HIS A 171 -24.07 -2.64 -20.37
CA HIS A 171 -24.98 -2.90 -21.50
C HIS A 171 -25.46 -1.63 -22.19
N GLN A 172 -26.01 -1.73 -23.39
CA GLN A 172 -26.79 -0.65 -24.00
C GLN A 172 -28.21 -0.59 -23.42
N SER A 173 -28.85 0.57 -23.50
CA SER A 173 -30.25 0.69 -23.09
C SER A 173 -31.19 0.12 -24.16
N ALA A 174 -32.35 -0.44 -23.77
CA ALA A 174 -33.30 -1.02 -24.73
C ALA A 174 -33.72 -0.04 -25.84
N ARG A 175 -34.00 1.22 -25.49
CA ARG A 175 -34.37 2.27 -26.45
C ARG A 175 -33.24 2.63 -27.42
N GLU A 176 -31.98 2.53 -26.97
CA GLU A 176 -30.82 2.77 -27.82
C GLU A 176 -30.67 1.65 -28.84
N ILE A 177 -30.91 0.39 -28.43
CA ILE A 177 -30.90 -0.77 -29.32
C ILE A 177 -31.99 -0.60 -30.39
N GLU A 178 -33.24 -0.33 -30.00
CA GLU A 178 -34.35 -0.09 -30.95
C GLU A 178 -34.04 1.05 -31.93
N TRP A 179 -33.37 2.10 -31.46
CA TRP A 179 -32.96 3.22 -32.29
C TRP A 179 -31.90 2.82 -33.32
N LEU A 180 -30.89 2.06 -32.90
CA LEU A 180 -29.86 1.52 -33.79
C LEU A 180 -30.43 0.52 -34.78
N GLU A 181 -31.36 -0.34 -34.37
CA GLU A 181 -32.07 -1.28 -35.25
C GLU A 181 -32.84 -0.53 -36.35
N LYS A 182 -33.55 0.55 -36.02
CA LYS A 182 -34.23 1.39 -37.02
C LYS A 182 -33.26 2.04 -38.00
N LEU A 183 -32.09 2.48 -37.52
CA LEU A 183 -31.05 3.04 -38.39
C LEU A 183 -30.45 1.97 -39.32
N VAL A 184 -30.15 0.79 -38.81
CA VAL A 184 -29.63 -0.34 -39.59
C VAL A 184 -30.66 -0.84 -40.60
N ALA A 185 -31.93 -0.93 -40.23
CA ALA A 185 -33.00 -1.33 -41.14
C ALA A 185 -33.14 -0.39 -42.34
N LYS A 186 -32.84 0.91 -42.17
CA LYS A 186 -32.97 1.91 -43.24
C LYS A 186 -31.69 2.12 -44.06
N TYR A 187 -30.52 2.11 -43.42
CA TYR A 187 -29.24 2.50 -44.04
C TYR A 187 -28.22 1.36 -44.12
N GLY A 188 -28.53 0.17 -43.60
CA GLY A 188 -27.61 -0.96 -43.57
C GLY A 188 -26.41 -0.68 -42.67
N ASP A 189 -25.20 -0.71 -43.24
CA ASP A 189 -23.93 -0.43 -42.53
C ASP A 189 -23.38 0.99 -42.79
N ASP A 190 -24.05 1.83 -43.60
CA ASP A 190 -23.56 3.19 -43.90
C ASP A 190 -23.82 4.18 -42.75
N THR A 191 -22.85 4.25 -41.83
CA THR A 191 -22.88 5.18 -40.68
C THR A 191 -22.84 6.66 -41.08
N GLY A 192 -22.32 6.99 -42.28
CA GLY A 192 -22.30 8.35 -42.79
C GLY A 192 -23.70 8.81 -43.18
N ALA A 193 -24.46 7.96 -43.86
CA ALA A 193 -25.87 8.21 -44.16
C ALA A 193 -26.73 8.28 -42.88
N MET A 194 -26.51 7.38 -41.91
CA MET A 194 -27.21 7.38 -40.62
C MET A 194 -27.06 8.70 -39.86
N SER A 195 -25.86 9.26 -39.81
CA SER A 195 -25.62 10.52 -39.09
C SER A 195 -26.35 11.71 -39.71
N ARG A 196 -26.59 11.67 -41.03
CA ARG A 196 -27.25 12.75 -41.80
C ARG A 196 -28.77 12.67 -41.74
N ASP A 197 -29.35 11.58 -41.24
CA ASP A 197 -30.80 11.43 -41.13
C ASP A 197 -31.39 12.29 -40.01
N ARG A 198 -32.00 13.42 -40.37
CA ARG A 198 -32.62 14.35 -39.40
C ARG A 198 -33.84 13.77 -38.69
N LYS A 199 -34.50 12.74 -39.24
CA LYS A 199 -35.70 12.13 -38.64
C LYS A 199 -35.31 11.03 -37.64
N LEU A 200 -34.48 10.08 -38.07
CA LEU A 200 -34.06 8.98 -37.22
C LEU A 200 -32.95 9.38 -36.25
N ASN A 201 -32.10 10.35 -36.57
CA ASN A 201 -31.05 10.87 -35.68
C ASN A 201 -31.39 12.30 -35.17
N PRO A 202 -32.45 12.48 -34.34
CA PRO A 202 -32.87 13.80 -33.88
C PRO A 202 -31.80 14.46 -33.00
N MET A 203 -31.00 13.67 -32.30
CA MET A 203 -29.92 14.14 -31.42
C MET A 203 -28.61 14.43 -32.17
N GLN A 204 -28.60 14.36 -33.50
CA GLN A 204 -27.45 14.70 -34.35
C GLN A 204 -26.16 13.97 -33.93
N GLN A 205 -26.28 12.68 -33.58
CA GLN A 205 -25.15 11.84 -33.23
C GLN A 205 -24.18 11.72 -34.41
N THR A 206 -22.88 11.85 -34.14
CA THR A 206 -21.84 11.73 -35.16
C THR A 206 -21.75 10.30 -35.70
N SER A 207 -21.28 10.16 -36.94
CA SER A 207 -21.07 8.85 -37.59
C SER A 207 -20.20 7.92 -36.74
N ALA A 208 -19.12 8.46 -36.15
CA ALA A 208 -18.23 7.72 -35.27
C ALA A 208 -18.93 7.21 -34.00
N ASN A 209 -19.85 7.99 -33.42
CA ASN A 209 -20.57 7.56 -32.23
C ASN A 209 -21.58 6.45 -32.55
N ILE A 210 -22.30 6.59 -33.68
CA ILE A 210 -23.19 5.54 -34.19
C ILE A 210 -22.39 4.26 -34.47
N ALA A 211 -21.23 4.37 -35.11
CA ALA A 211 -20.35 3.22 -35.37
C ALA A 211 -19.90 2.53 -34.07
N LYS A 212 -19.51 3.29 -33.05
CA LYS A 212 -19.11 2.75 -31.74
C LYS A 212 -20.24 1.98 -31.07
N ARG A 213 -21.46 2.52 -31.11
CA ARG A 213 -22.67 1.87 -30.58
C ARG A 213 -23.03 0.61 -31.36
N LEU A 214 -22.99 0.64 -32.68
CA LEU A 214 -23.23 -0.54 -33.50
C LEU A 214 -22.21 -1.65 -33.23
N ARG A 215 -20.92 -1.32 -33.07
CA ARG A 215 -19.89 -2.30 -32.69
C ARG A 215 -20.19 -2.93 -31.34
N LYS A 216 -20.62 -2.13 -30.36
CA LYS A 216 -20.99 -2.62 -29.03
C LYS A 216 -22.25 -3.50 -29.07
N MET A 217 -23.27 -3.12 -29.85
CA MET A 217 -24.49 -3.90 -30.07
C MET A 217 -24.18 -5.24 -30.76
N LYS A 218 -23.36 -5.22 -31.83
CA LYS A 218 -22.91 -6.44 -32.52
C LYS A 218 -22.12 -7.37 -31.59
N LYS A 219 -21.28 -6.81 -30.70
CA LYS A 219 -20.55 -7.59 -29.68
C LYS A 219 -21.49 -8.21 -28.64
N GLU A 220 -22.48 -7.46 -28.16
CA GLU A 220 -23.50 -7.98 -27.21
C GLU A 220 -24.38 -9.07 -27.83
N ASN A 221 -24.65 -9.03 -29.14
CA ASN A 221 -25.42 -10.06 -29.84
C ASN A 221 -24.62 -11.32 -30.21
N GLN A 222 -23.27 -11.25 -30.16
CA GLN A 222 -22.38 -12.37 -30.43
C GLN A 222 -21.98 -13.14 -29.16
N GLU A 223 -22.08 -12.48 -28.00
CA GLU A 223 -21.90 -13.07 -26.66
C GLU A 223 -23.19 -13.74 -26.17
#